data_AF-H6WE13-F1
#
_entry.id   AF-H6WE13-F1
#
_cell.length_a   1.000
_cell.length_b   1.000
_cell.length_c   1.000
_cell.angle_alpha   90.00
_cell.angle_beta   90.00
_cell.angle_gamma   90.00
#
_symmetry.space_group_name_H-M   'P 1'
#
loop_
_entity.id
_entity.type
_entity.pdbx_description
1 polymer ?
#
loop_
_entity_poly.entity_id
_entity_poly.type
_entity_poly.pdbx_seq_one_letter_code
_entity_poly.pdbx_strand_id
1 'polypeptide(L)'
;QLYQQRMSQYRENYNQRHPARPKADPCPGGYCAPIPQPERPTPPPVLAPVINTATQPPLPQPYPTRYRPAPPPPPACDGQGCVNPPVVSGVWHDWSDWSACSCTCGDGAKSRRRECSTNNCQGPDFETEPCNMGPCQTWSEWCEWSTCSASCGSGQRERTRFCHLGTNRCEGKDYESEQCSAGPCPEWSQWEDWGQCSATCGQGVAVRQRTCLGGVFGDHLCPGPKTEQRPCDGGPCSLWSPWQEWSTCSASCGSGSKRRQRVCQFGTDCQGPN
;
A
#
# COMPACT_ATOMS: atom_id res chain seq x y z
N GLN A 1 -9.42 46.18 -3.96
CA GLN A 1 -8.02 46.68 -3.90
C GLN A 1 -7.19 45.95 -2.84
N LEU A 2 -7.64 45.86 -1.57
CA LEU A 2 -6.94 45.12 -0.50
C LEU A 2 -6.70 43.62 -0.78
N TYR A 3 -7.65 42.94 -1.44
CA TYR A 3 -7.51 41.54 -1.84
C TYR A 3 -6.36 41.32 -2.84
N GLN A 4 -6.27 42.19 -3.86
CA GLN A 4 -5.22 42.15 -4.88
C GLN A 4 -3.83 42.35 -4.25
N GLN A 5 -3.70 43.30 -3.30
CA GLN A 5 -2.46 43.51 -2.52
C GLN A 5 -2.07 42.30 -1.65
N ARG A 6 -3.05 41.63 -1.05
CA ARG A 6 -2.77 40.47 -0.20
C ARG A 6 -2.34 39.26 -1.04
N MET A 7 -2.92 39.09 -2.22
CA MET A 7 -2.52 38.04 -3.17
C MET A 7 -1.14 38.29 -3.79
N SER A 8 -0.77 39.55 -4.05
CA SER A 8 0.58 39.88 -4.52
C SER A 8 1.64 39.59 -3.47
N GLN A 9 1.40 39.99 -2.21
CA GLN A 9 2.31 39.68 -1.09
C GLN A 9 2.45 38.18 -0.82
N TYR A 10 1.37 37.42 -0.97
CA TYR A 10 1.42 35.96 -0.84
C TYR A 10 2.28 35.33 -1.94
N ARG A 11 2.13 35.78 -3.18
CA ARG A 11 2.90 35.30 -4.34
C ARG A 11 4.40 35.61 -4.20
N GLU A 12 4.74 36.78 -3.69
CA GLU A 12 6.12 37.17 -3.41
C GLU A 12 6.75 36.30 -2.32
N ASN A 13 6.04 36.07 -1.21
CA ASN A 13 6.50 35.17 -0.14
C ASN A 13 6.70 33.72 -0.62
N TYR A 14 5.81 33.24 -1.47
CA TYR A 14 5.90 31.89 -2.05
C TYR A 14 7.15 31.75 -2.93
N ASN A 15 7.42 32.72 -3.80
CA ASN A 15 8.59 32.70 -4.68
C ASN A 15 9.93 32.84 -3.93
N GLN A 16 9.94 33.51 -2.77
CA GLN A 16 11.13 33.59 -1.90
C GLN A 16 11.42 32.25 -1.20
N ARG A 17 10.38 31.51 -0.79
CA ARG A 17 10.53 30.21 -0.11
C ARG A 17 10.79 29.05 -1.07
N HIS A 18 10.37 29.20 -2.32
CA HIS A 18 10.54 28.20 -3.38
C HIS A 18 11.20 28.83 -4.60
N PRO A 19 12.50 29.17 -4.53
CA PRO A 19 13.23 29.64 -5.69
C PRO A 19 13.14 28.58 -6.78
N ALA A 20 12.74 29.00 -7.98
CA ALA A 20 12.72 28.13 -9.14
C ALA A 20 14.11 27.50 -9.29
N ARG A 21 14.18 26.16 -9.30
CA ARG A 21 15.43 25.48 -9.61
C ARG A 21 15.89 25.99 -10.98
N PRO A 22 17.19 26.28 -11.17
CA PRO A 22 17.70 26.58 -12.50
C PRO A 22 17.26 25.46 -13.43
N LYS A 23 16.60 25.85 -14.54
CA LYS A 23 16.30 24.89 -15.61
C LYS A 23 17.65 24.30 -16.00
N ALA A 24 17.76 22.97 -15.91
CA ALA A 24 18.94 22.28 -16.40
C ALA A 24 19.13 22.68 -17.87
N ASP A 25 20.35 23.07 -18.24
CA ASP A 25 20.69 23.36 -19.62
C ASP A 25 20.32 22.15 -20.49
N PRO A 26 19.72 22.35 -21.69
CA PRO A 26 19.41 21.24 -22.57
C PRO A 26 20.70 20.49 -22.93
N CYS A 27 20.82 19.20 -22.54
CA CYS A 27 21.90 18.31 -22.96
C CYS A 27 21.93 18.28 -24.52
N PRO A 28 23.01 18.68 -25.20
CA PRO A 28 23.11 18.56 -26.66
C PRO A 28 23.12 17.07 -27.01
N GLY A 29 22.08 16.59 -27.72
CA GLY A 29 22.03 15.20 -28.22
C GLY A 29 21.31 14.17 -27.35
N GLY A 30 20.59 14.57 -26.29
CA GLY A 30 19.55 13.71 -25.67
C GLY A 30 20.00 12.62 -24.69
N TYR A 31 21.28 12.56 -24.30
CA TYR A 31 21.76 11.61 -23.29
C TYR A 31 22.69 12.31 -22.29
N CYS A 32 22.37 12.22 -21.00
CA CYS A 32 23.24 12.69 -19.93
C CYS A 32 23.86 11.44 -19.27
N ALA A 33 25.20 11.38 -19.19
CA ALA A 33 25.94 10.17 -18.82
C ALA A 33 25.76 9.77 -17.34
N PRO A 34 25.66 8.47 -17.00
CA PRO A 34 25.57 8.01 -15.62
C PRO A 34 26.90 8.15 -14.87
N ILE A 35 26.82 8.59 -13.63
CA ILE A 35 27.95 8.64 -12.67
C ILE A 35 28.35 7.20 -12.31
N PRO A 36 29.65 6.83 -12.29
CA PRO A 36 30.06 5.46 -11.97
C PRO A 36 29.76 5.11 -10.51
N GLN A 37 29.10 3.96 -10.28
CA GLN A 37 28.93 3.34 -8.96
C GLN A 37 29.98 2.22 -8.79
N PRO A 38 30.56 2.03 -7.59
CA PRO A 38 31.51 0.95 -7.33
C PRO A 38 30.84 -0.43 -7.37
N GLU A 39 31.49 -1.39 -8.02
CA GLU A 39 30.98 -2.74 -8.30
C GLU A 39 30.77 -3.58 -7.03
N ARG A 40 29.64 -4.30 -6.98
CA ARG A 40 29.31 -5.25 -5.91
C ARG A 40 29.55 -6.69 -6.41
N PRO A 41 30.22 -7.58 -5.64
CA PRO A 41 30.52 -8.93 -6.11
C PRO A 41 29.27 -9.81 -6.24
N THR A 42 29.21 -10.60 -7.30
CA THR A 42 28.12 -11.53 -7.63
C THR A 42 28.16 -12.82 -6.79
N PRO A 43 27.02 -13.31 -6.26
CA PRO A 43 26.96 -14.59 -5.56
C PRO A 43 26.91 -15.80 -6.54
N PRO A 44 27.35 -17.00 -6.10
CA PRO A 44 27.38 -18.22 -6.92
C PRO A 44 25.97 -18.83 -7.12
N PRO A 45 25.80 -19.70 -8.14
CA PRO A 45 24.48 -20.15 -8.58
C PRO A 45 23.86 -21.20 -7.66
N VAL A 46 22.55 -21.07 -7.44
CA VAL A 46 21.70 -22.00 -6.69
C VAL A 46 21.33 -23.19 -7.58
N LEU A 47 21.59 -24.42 -7.12
CA LEU A 47 21.07 -25.63 -7.73
C LEU A 47 19.63 -25.89 -7.22
N ALA A 48 18.69 -26.07 -8.15
CA ALA A 48 17.29 -26.34 -7.85
C ALA A 48 17.10 -27.74 -7.21
N PRO A 49 16.26 -27.89 -6.17
CA PRO A 49 15.88 -29.20 -5.70
C PRO A 49 14.75 -29.82 -6.53
N VAL A 50 14.88 -31.13 -6.67
CA VAL A 50 13.99 -32.08 -7.33
C VAL A 50 12.68 -32.20 -6.54
N ILE A 51 11.55 -32.11 -7.24
CA ILE A 51 10.22 -32.41 -6.72
C ILE A 51 10.13 -33.93 -6.52
N ASN A 52 9.99 -34.40 -5.28
CA ASN A 52 9.51 -35.74 -5.00
C ASN A 52 8.23 -35.65 -4.15
N THR A 53 7.17 -36.14 -4.79
CA THR A 53 5.81 -36.30 -4.30
C THR A 53 5.71 -37.42 -3.28
N ALA A 54 5.25 -37.13 -2.06
CA ALA A 54 4.63 -38.13 -1.17
C ALA A 54 3.71 -37.45 -0.13
N THR A 55 2.41 -37.54 -0.42
CA THR A 55 1.24 -37.67 0.49
C THR A 55 1.06 -36.69 1.65
N GLN A 56 0.25 -35.65 1.39
CA GLN A 56 -0.40 -34.82 2.41
C GLN A 56 -1.53 -35.58 3.13
N PRO A 57 -1.78 -35.32 4.43
CA PRO A 57 -2.99 -35.73 5.14
C PRO A 57 -4.23 -34.91 4.69
N PRO A 58 -5.45 -35.38 4.98
CA PRO A 58 -6.68 -34.89 4.35
C PRO A 58 -7.04 -33.46 4.78
N LEU A 59 -7.51 -32.69 3.80
CA LEU A 59 -7.96 -31.30 3.91
C LEU A 59 -9.21 -31.17 4.80
N PRO A 60 -9.31 -30.12 5.64
CA PRO A 60 -10.57 -29.70 6.23
C PRO A 60 -11.50 -29.13 5.13
N GLN A 61 -12.79 -29.49 5.22
CA GLN A 61 -13.86 -29.05 4.31
C GLN A 61 -14.07 -27.52 4.31
N PRO A 62 -14.62 -26.96 3.20
CA PRO A 62 -14.34 -25.59 2.78
C PRO A 62 -15.26 -24.55 3.42
N TYR A 63 -14.66 -23.53 4.02
CA TYR A 63 -15.29 -22.21 4.15
C TYR A 63 -15.46 -21.61 2.75
N PRO A 64 -16.52 -20.79 2.51
CA PRO A 64 -16.85 -20.28 1.19
C PRO A 64 -15.65 -19.52 0.63
N THR A 65 -15.06 -20.07 -0.42
CA THR A 65 -13.92 -19.51 -1.11
C THR A 65 -14.36 -18.19 -1.74
N ARG A 66 -14.00 -17.06 -1.12
CA ARG A 66 -13.82 -15.85 -1.90
C ARG A 66 -12.73 -16.18 -2.91
N TYR A 67 -13.13 -16.28 -4.17
CA TYR A 67 -12.22 -16.35 -5.31
C TYR A 67 -11.13 -15.28 -5.11
N ARG A 68 -9.93 -15.74 -4.72
CA ARG A 68 -8.73 -14.92 -4.78
C ARG A 68 -8.33 -14.91 -6.25
N PRO A 69 -8.40 -13.76 -6.96
CA PRO A 69 -7.87 -13.69 -8.31
C PRO A 69 -6.40 -14.10 -8.27
N ALA A 70 -5.99 -14.94 -9.22
CA ALA A 70 -4.60 -15.36 -9.32
C ALA A 70 -3.69 -14.12 -9.39
N PRO A 71 -2.58 -14.08 -8.64
CA PRO A 71 -1.61 -13.01 -8.77
C PRO A 71 -1.13 -12.95 -10.24
N PRO A 72 -0.95 -11.74 -10.81
CA PRO A 72 -0.50 -11.60 -12.18
C PRO A 72 0.87 -12.30 -12.36
N PRO A 73 1.10 -12.95 -13.51
CA PRO A 73 2.38 -13.60 -13.77
C PRO A 73 3.53 -12.57 -13.68
N PRO A 74 4.71 -12.97 -13.17
CA PRO A 74 5.89 -12.11 -13.18
C PRO A 74 6.20 -11.68 -14.62
N PRO A 75 6.70 -10.44 -14.84
CA PRO A 75 7.04 -9.97 -16.16
C PRO A 75 8.06 -10.91 -16.81
N ALA A 76 7.75 -11.36 -18.03
CA ALA A 76 8.68 -12.16 -18.82
C ALA A 76 9.91 -11.31 -19.15
N CYS A 77 11.09 -11.78 -18.72
CA CYS A 77 12.35 -11.13 -19.03
C CYS A 77 12.90 -11.70 -20.34
N ASP A 78 12.87 -10.92 -21.41
CA ASP A 78 13.46 -11.25 -22.72
C ASP A 78 14.78 -10.50 -22.96
N GLY A 79 15.71 -10.57 -22.00
CA GLY A 79 17.12 -10.21 -22.24
C GLY A 79 17.43 -8.77 -22.68
N GLN A 80 16.45 -7.87 -22.83
CA GLN A 80 16.63 -6.47 -23.27
C GLN A 80 16.05 -5.43 -22.30
N GLY A 81 15.58 -5.86 -21.12
CA GLY A 81 15.15 -4.98 -20.04
C GLY A 81 13.70 -5.25 -19.62
N CYS A 82 13.33 -4.79 -18.42
CA CYS A 82 11.97 -4.88 -17.94
C CYS A 82 11.11 -3.88 -18.72
N VAL A 83 10.37 -4.34 -19.73
CA VAL A 83 9.23 -3.57 -20.24
C VAL A 83 8.22 -3.51 -19.09
N ASN A 84 7.99 -2.33 -18.54
CA ASN A 84 6.86 -2.13 -17.62
C ASN A 84 5.62 -2.68 -18.32
N PRO A 85 4.86 -3.61 -17.70
CA PRO A 85 3.56 -3.96 -18.25
C PRO A 85 2.78 -2.66 -18.47
N PRO A 86 2.05 -2.52 -19.59
CA PRO A 86 1.27 -1.32 -19.83
C PRO A 86 0.44 -1.05 -18.59
N VAL A 87 0.61 0.13 -17.99
CA VAL A 87 -0.16 0.56 -16.82
C VAL A 87 -1.62 0.38 -17.21
N VAL A 88 -2.27 -0.66 -16.66
CA VAL A 88 -3.69 -0.90 -16.89
C VAL A 88 -4.40 0.25 -16.20
N SER A 89 -4.68 1.28 -16.99
CA SER A 89 -5.36 2.48 -16.52
C SER A 89 -6.74 2.05 -16.08
N GLY A 90 -7.12 2.45 -14.86
CA GLY A 90 -8.37 2.01 -14.31
C GLY A 90 -9.56 2.48 -15.15
N VAL A 91 -10.57 1.63 -15.28
CA VAL A 91 -11.81 1.99 -16.00
C VAL A 91 -12.76 2.66 -15.02
N TRP A 92 -13.24 3.85 -15.37
CA TRP A 92 -14.29 4.54 -14.64
C TRP A 92 -15.66 3.92 -14.95
N HIS A 93 -16.50 3.79 -13.92
CA HIS A 93 -17.93 3.67 -14.12
C HIS A 93 -18.52 4.98 -14.65
N ASP A 94 -19.72 4.89 -15.21
CA ASP A 94 -20.48 6.08 -15.59
C ASP A 94 -20.72 6.96 -14.36
N TRP A 95 -20.82 8.26 -14.62
CA TRP A 95 -21.21 9.22 -13.60
C TRP A 95 -22.62 8.91 -13.11
N SER A 96 -22.84 9.10 -11.80
CA SER A 96 -24.18 9.17 -11.25
C SER A 96 -24.95 10.35 -11.85
N ASP A 97 -26.27 10.30 -11.72
CA ASP A 97 -27.09 11.49 -11.92
C ASP A 97 -26.63 12.63 -11.00
N TRP A 98 -26.91 13.85 -11.44
CA TRP A 98 -26.69 15.05 -10.63
C TRP A 98 -27.61 15.05 -9.41
N SER A 99 -27.07 15.47 -8.27
CA SER A 99 -27.87 15.79 -7.09
C SER A 99 -28.84 16.93 -7.38
N ALA A 100 -29.84 17.09 -6.50
CA ALA A 100 -30.56 18.36 -6.40
C ALA A 100 -29.58 19.51 -6.13
N CYS A 101 -30.00 20.73 -6.48
CA CYS A 101 -29.25 21.94 -6.14
C CYS A 101 -29.18 22.07 -4.61
N SER A 102 -28.01 22.45 -4.08
CA SER A 102 -27.78 22.61 -2.64
C SER A 102 -28.68 23.68 -1.99
N CYS A 103 -29.28 24.55 -2.80
CA CYS A 103 -30.12 25.66 -2.37
C CYS A 103 -31.48 25.58 -3.08
N THR A 104 -32.53 26.08 -2.42
CA THR A 104 -33.90 26.10 -2.98
C THR A 104 -34.20 27.35 -3.81
N CYS A 105 -33.44 28.43 -3.61
CA CYS A 105 -33.42 29.66 -4.40
C CYS A 105 -31.98 30.24 -4.36
N GLY A 106 -31.67 31.18 -5.24
CA GLY A 106 -30.36 31.79 -5.36
C GLY A 106 -29.35 30.93 -6.12
N ASP A 107 -28.08 31.23 -5.95
CA ASP A 107 -26.98 30.44 -6.48
C ASP A 107 -26.67 29.27 -5.54
N GLY A 108 -26.58 28.06 -6.07
CA GLY A 108 -26.18 26.87 -5.34
C GLY A 108 -25.21 26.02 -6.15
N ALA A 109 -24.98 24.81 -5.70
CA ALA A 109 -24.20 23.82 -6.42
C ALA A 109 -24.91 22.46 -6.42
N LYS A 110 -24.81 21.74 -7.53
CA LYS A 110 -25.18 20.32 -7.63
C LYS A 110 -23.92 19.50 -7.81
N SER A 111 -23.93 18.25 -7.37
CA SER A 111 -22.77 17.37 -7.44
C SER A 111 -23.13 15.99 -7.95
N ARG A 112 -22.14 15.28 -8.47
CA ARG A 112 -22.26 13.87 -8.89
C ARG A 112 -20.95 13.12 -8.63
N ARG A 113 -21.02 11.80 -8.59
CA ARG A 113 -19.89 10.91 -8.28
C ARG A 113 -19.79 9.78 -9.30
N ARG A 114 -18.59 9.24 -9.49
CA ARG A 114 -18.36 7.99 -10.24
C ARG A 114 -17.42 7.08 -9.45
N GLU A 115 -17.52 5.79 -9.71
CA GLU A 115 -16.68 4.78 -9.06
C GLU A 115 -15.62 4.25 -10.02
N CYS A 116 -14.50 3.79 -9.48
CA CYS A 116 -13.38 3.27 -10.25
C CYS A 116 -13.37 1.74 -10.14
N SER A 117 -13.49 1.03 -11.27
CA SER A 117 -13.60 -0.43 -11.28
C SER A 117 -12.28 -1.13 -10.90
N THR A 118 -11.14 -0.50 -11.17
CA THR A 118 -9.81 -1.04 -10.87
C THR A 118 -8.88 0.08 -10.42
N ASN A 119 -8.04 -0.17 -9.42
CA ASN A 119 -7.07 0.80 -8.91
C ASN A 119 -6.26 1.48 -10.05
N ASN A 120 -5.94 2.77 -9.90
CA ASN A 120 -5.29 3.67 -10.89
C ASN A 120 -6.21 4.35 -11.94
N CYS A 121 -7.46 4.68 -11.62
CA CYS A 121 -8.21 5.61 -12.47
C CYS A 121 -7.62 7.04 -12.38
N GLN A 122 -7.43 7.69 -13.54
CA GLN A 122 -6.92 9.06 -13.63
C GLN A 122 -8.08 10.06 -13.69
N GLY A 123 -7.99 11.14 -12.92
CA GLY A 123 -9.00 12.19 -12.82
C GLY A 123 -9.85 12.11 -11.55
N PRO A 124 -10.78 13.07 -11.34
CA PRO A 124 -11.59 13.12 -10.13
C PRO A 124 -12.72 12.09 -10.16
N ASP A 125 -13.08 11.58 -8.99
CA ASP A 125 -14.24 10.73 -8.72
C ASP A 125 -15.50 11.56 -8.35
N PHE A 126 -15.33 12.87 -8.15
CA PHE A 126 -16.37 13.79 -7.71
C PHE A 126 -16.35 15.06 -8.57
N GLU A 127 -17.53 15.54 -8.94
CA GLU A 127 -17.71 16.75 -9.73
C GLU A 127 -18.83 17.62 -9.16
N THR A 128 -18.62 18.93 -9.20
CA THR A 128 -19.57 19.95 -8.74
C THR A 128 -19.79 20.97 -9.84
N GLU A 129 -21.05 21.36 -10.05
CA GLU A 129 -21.44 22.38 -11.02
C GLU A 129 -22.36 23.41 -10.34
N PRO A 130 -22.20 24.73 -10.62
CA PRO A 130 -23.12 25.73 -10.12
C PRO A 130 -24.54 25.51 -10.66
N CYS A 131 -25.55 25.83 -9.85
CA CYS A 131 -26.95 25.90 -10.24
C CYS A 131 -27.55 27.23 -9.79
N ASN A 132 -28.50 27.78 -10.54
CA ASN A 132 -29.22 28.99 -10.14
C ASN A 132 -30.72 28.68 -10.10
N MET A 133 -31.32 28.88 -8.94
CA MET A 133 -32.73 28.58 -8.64
C MET A 133 -33.61 29.84 -8.68
N GLY A 134 -33.10 30.94 -9.23
CA GLY A 134 -33.78 32.23 -9.32
C GLY A 134 -33.68 33.05 -8.02
N PRO A 135 -34.18 34.29 -8.01
CA PRO A 135 -34.07 35.18 -6.85
C PRO A 135 -34.90 34.70 -5.64
N CYS A 136 -34.35 34.86 -4.44
CA CYS A 136 -35.06 34.61 -3.18
C CYS A 136 -35.95 35.79 -2.78
N GLN A 137 -37.12 35.57 -2.18
CA GLN A 137 -37.99 36.69 -1.75
C GLN A 137 -37.50 37.38 -0.47
N THR A 138 -36.85 36.63 0.42
CA THR A 138 -36.21 37.07 1.68
C THR A 138 -34.90 36.30 1.85
N TRP A 139 -34.39 36.11 3.08
CA TRP A 139 -33.41 35.05 3.34
C TRP A 139 -33.90 33.73 2.73
N SER A 140 -33.06 33.10 1.92
CA SER A 140 -33.26 31.72 1.54
C SER A 140 -33.22 30.84 2.79
N GLU A 141 -33.80 29.65 2.67
CA GLU A 141 -33.38 28.56 3.54
C GLU A 141 -31.87 28.37 3.42
N TRP A 142 -31.26 27.88 4.49
CA TRP A 142 -29.86 27.52 4.44
C TRP A 142 -29.64 26.44 3.38
N CYS A 143 -28.62 26.65 2.55
CA CYS A 143 -28.18 25.59 1.67
C CYS A 143 -27.65 24.41 2.48
N GLU A 144 -27.62 23.25 1.84
CA GLU A 144 -27.03 22.06 2.42
C GLU A 144 -25.57 22.32 2.84
N TRP A 145 -25.17 21.69 3.93
CA TRP A 145 -23.80 21.73 4.40
C TRP A 145 -22.85 21.15 3.35
N SER A 146 -21.69 21.78 3.18
CA SER A 146 -20.58 21.19 2.44
C SER A 146 -20.11 19.89 3.10
N THR A 147 -19.43 19.05 2.32
CA THR A 147 -18.71 17.91 2.88
C THR A 147 -17.64 18.39 3.85
N CYS A 148 -17.30 17.55 4.84
CA CYS A 148 -16.22 17.89 5.76
C CYS A 148 -14.92 18.16 5.00
N SER A 149 -14.22 19.24 5.34
CA SER A 149 -12.98 19.64 4.67
C SER A 149 -11.85 18.62 4.85
N ALA A 150 -11.93 17.79 5.89
CA ALA A 150 -11.04 16.68 6.12
C ALA A 150 -11.63 15.38 5.55
N SER A 151 -10.79 14.54 4.95
CA SER A 151 -11.18 13.18 4.50
C SER A 151 -11.27 12.19 5.66
N CYS A 152 -10.67 12.52 6.81
CA CYS A 152 -10.77 11.81 8.08
C CYS A 152 -10.44 12.75 9.24
N GLY A 153 -10.78 12.37 10.46
CA GLY A 153 -10.52 13.15 11.66
C GLY A 153 -11.40 14.40 11.75
N SER A 154 -10.87 15.45 12.37
CA SER A 154 -11.58 16.71 12.55
C SER A 154 -11.39 17.63 11.35
N GLY A 155 -12.49 18.20 10.86
CA GLY A 155 -12.49 19.21 9.82
C GLY A 155 -13.51 20.31 10.11
N GLN A 156 -13.80 21.11 9.08
CA GLN A 156 -14.85 22.12 9.10
C GLN A 156 -15.79 21.86 7.93
N ARG A 157 -17.08 22.14 8.12
CA ARG A 157 -18.05 22.24 7.03
C ARG A 157 -18.70 23.60 7.05
N GLU A 158 -19.20 24.01 5.90
CA GLU A 158 -19.66 25.37 5.64
C GLU A 158 -21.00 25.32 4.92
N ARG A 159 -21.87 26.29 5.19
CA ARG A 159 -23.12 26.49 4.44
C ARG A 159 -23.40 27.97 4.26
N THR A 160 -24.18 28.27 3.24
CA THR A 160 -24.54 29.63 2.86
C THR A 160 -26.05 29.80 2.75
N ARG A 161 -26.52 31.04 2.80
CA ARG A 161 -27.88 31.43 2.44
C ARG A 161 -27.87 32.79 1.76
N PHE A 162 -28.89 33.09 0.99
CA PHE A 162 -28.93 34.26 0.10
C PHE A 162 -30.07 35.20 0.44
N CYS A 163 -29.86 36.50 0.26
CA CYS A 163 -30.90 37.52 0.38
C CYS A 163 -30.90 38.40 -0.88
N HIS A 164 -31.99 38.37 -1.63
CA HIS A 164 -32.10 39.12 -2.89
C HIS A 164 -32.16 40.64 -2.70
N LEU A 165 -32.60 41.11 -1.52
CA LEU A 165 -32.60 42.53 -1.15
C LEU A 165 -31.19 43.06 -0.82
N GLY A 166 -30.17 42.20 -0.88
CA GLY A 166 -28.80 42.45 -0.47
C GLY A 166 -28.56 42.13 1.00
N THR A 167 -27.38 41.59 1.33
CA THR A 167 -26.98 41.19 2.69
C THR A 167 -27.13 42.32 3.73
N ASN A 168 -27.09 43.58 3.30
CA ASN A 168 -27.24 44.76 4.16
C ASN A 168 -28.69 45.04 4.59
N ARG A 169 -29.67 44.41 3.93
CA ARG A 169 -31.11 44.62 4.19
C ARG A 169 -31.77 43.44 4.90
N CYS A 170 -31.08 42.31 4.98
CA CYS A 170 -31.51 41.14 5.73
C CYS A 170 -30.62 41.00 6.96
N GLU A 171 -31.20 41.04 8.17
CA GLU A 171 -30.42 40.92 9.40
C GLU A 171 -29.93 39.48 9.62
N GLY A 172 -28.65 39.34 10.00
CA GLY A 172 -28.01 38.05 10.26
C GLY A 172 -26.89 37.69 9.28
N LYS A 173 -26.25 36.54 9.50
CA LYS A 173 -25.13 36.06 8.67
C LYS A 173 -25.65 35.33 7.43
N ASP A 174 -24.96 35.48 6.30
CA ASP A 174 -25.13 34.74 5.05
C ASP A 174 -24.26 33.47 4.98
N TYR A 175 -23.38 33.30 5.96
CA TYR A 175 -22.40 32.22 6.03
C TYR A 175 -22.35 31.63 7.44
N GLU A 176 -22.23 30.31 7.49
CA GLU A 176 -22.03 29.55 8.72
C GLU A 176 -20.96 28.48 8.52
N SER A 177 -20.13 28.28 9.54
CA SER A 177 -19.10 27.25 9.57
C SER A 177 -19.15 26.54 10.90
N GLU A 178 -19.06 25.21 10.86
CA GLU A 178 -19.05 24.38 12.06
C GLU A 178 -18.09 23.20 11.93
N GLN A 179 -17.72 22.67 13.09
CA GLN A 179 -16.78 21.57 13.21
C GLN A 179 -17.45 20.25 12.83
N CYS A 180 -16.78 19.46 12.00
CA CYS A 180 -17.24 18.15 11.58
C CYS A 180 -16.20 17.08 11.92
N SER A 181 -16.68 15.85 12.11
CA SER A 181 -15.84 14.66 12.20
C SER A 181 -16.06 13.82 10.94
N ALA A 182 -14.99 13.60 10.18
CA ALA A 182 -14.97 12.74 8.99
C ALA A 182 -14.66 11.27 9.35
N GLY A 183 -14.82 10.87 10.61
CA GLY A 183 -14.50 9.54 11.10
C GLY A 183 -13.03 9.40 11.53
N PRO A 184 -12.60 8.20 11.99
CA PRO A 184 -11.22 7.97 12.38
C PRO A 184 -10.27 8.07 11.17
N CYS A 185 -9.06 8.57 11.39
CA CYS A 185 -8.03 8.57 10.34
C CYS A 185 -7.38 7.20 10.18
N PRO A 186 -6.96 6.86 8.94
CA PRO A 186 -6.26 5.63 8.67
C PRO A 186 -4.92 5.62 9.41
N GLU A 187 -4.73 4.65 10.30
CA GLU A 187 -3.51 4.47 11.06
C GLU A 187 -3.07 3.01 11.10
N TRP A 188 -1.76 2.77 11.19
CA TRP A 188 -1.26 1.43 11.40
C TRP A 188 -1.54 0.98 12.83
N SER A 189 -2.06 -0.24 12.99
CA SER A 189 -2.02 -0.94 14.26
C SER A 189 -0.57 -1.08 14.74
N GLN A 190 -0.41 -1.46 16.01
CA GLN A 190 0.86 -1.99 16.45
C GLN A 190 1.25 -3.20 15.60
N TRP A 191 2.55 -3.38 15.42
CA TRP A 191 3.08 -4.59 14.83
C TRP A 191 2.72 -5.78 15.69
N GLU A 192 2.28 -6.85 15.06
CA GLU A 192 2.21 -8.15 15.70
C GLU A 192 3.61 -8.60 16.12
N ASP A 193 3.65 -9.57 17.02
CA ASP A 193 4.89 -10.24 17.38
C ASP A 193 5.53 -10.89 16.14
N TRP A 194 6.85 -11.03 16.18
CA TRP A 194 7.56 -11.74 15.13
C TRP A 194 7.08 -13.18 15.03
N GLY A 195 6.73 -13.60 13.82
CA GLY A 195 6.48 -14.99 13.52
C GLY A 195 7.72 -15.86 13.74
N GLN A 196 7.50 -17.16 13.78
CA GLN A 196 8.58 -18.15 13.88
C GLN A 196 9.58 -17.99 12.73
N CYS A 197 10.83 -18.39 12.97
CA CYS A 197 11.83 -18.39 11.93
C CYS A 197 11.41 -19.35 10.81
N SER A 198 11.52 -18.91 9.55
CA SER A 198 11.18 -19.76 8.40
C SER A 198 12.04 -21.03 8.32
N ALA A 199 13.21 -21.01 8.94
CA ALA A 199 14.12 -22.14 9.02
C ALA A 199 14.06 -22.75 10.43
N THR A 200 13.91 -24.07 10.51
CA THR A 200 13.99 -24.82 11.77
C THR A 200 15.43 -24.94 12.27
N CYS A 201 16.40 -24.76 11.38
CA CYS A 201 17.82 -24.68 11.67
C CYS A 201 18.50 -23.80 10.61
N GLY A 202 19.65 -23.21 10.96
CA GLY A 202 20.42 -22.32 10.11
C GLY A 202 19.72 -20.97 9.90
N GLN A 203 20.18 -20.24 8.89
CA GLN A 203 19.67 -18.91 8.59
C GLN A 203 18.28 -18.98 7.95
N GLY A 204 17.35 -18.18 8.48
CA GLY A 204 16.00 -18.02 7.96
C GLY A 204 15.53 -16.57 8.05
N VAL A 205 14.23 -16.38 7.84
CA VAL A 205 13.58 -15.08 7.93
C VAL A 205 12.36 -15.19 8.84
N ALA A 206 12.25 -14.26 9.78
CA ALA A 206 11.05 -14.05 10.57
C ALA A 206 10.25 -12.91 9.95
N VAL A 207 8.92 -13.04 9.94
CA VAL A 207 8.00 -12.08 9.35
C VAL A 207 7.02 -11.59 10.41
N ARG A 208 6.71 -10.30 10.42
CA ARG A 208 5.62 -9.74 11.22
C ARG A 208 4.69 -8.89 10.37
N GLN A 209 3.45 -8.72 10.82
CA GLN A 209 2.42 -8.00 10.11
C GLN A 209 1.75 -6.96 10.99
N ARG A 210 1.05 -6.02 10.36
CA ARG A 210 0.20 -5.01 11.00
C ARG A 210 -1.01 -4.76 10.13
N THR A 211 -2.07 -4.20 10.71
CA THR A 211 -3.33 -3.93 10.03
C THR A 211 -3.59 -2.43 9.95
N CYS A 212 -4.13 -1.94 8.84
CA CYS A 212 -4.56 -0.55 8.70
C CYS A 212 -5.93 -0.39 9.37
N LEU A 213 -6.00 0.41 10.43
CA LEU A 213 -7.20 0.76 11.18
C LEU A 213 -7.81 2.04 10.60
N GLY A 214 -9.13 2.22 10.70
CA GLY A 214 -9.79 3.50 10.38
C GLY A 214 -10.01 3.81 8.89
N GLY A 215 -9.65 2.92 7.96
CA GLY A 215 -9.92 3.09 6.53
C GLY A 215 -11.25 2.48 6.09
N VAL A 216 -12.13 3.28 5.47
CA VAL A 216 -13.34 2.78 4.77
C VAL A 216 -12.96 1.98 3.51
N PHE A 217 -11.74 2.16 3.00
CA PHE A 217 -11.24 1.62 1.72
C PHE A 217 -10.01 0.69 1.84
N GLY A 218 -9.89 -0.06 2.93
CA GLY A 218 -8.84 -1.09 3.07
C GLY A 218 -7.44 -0.56 3.41
N ASP A 219 -6.39 -1.34 3.09
CA ASP A 219 -5.01 -1.10 3.54
C ASP A 219 -4.23 -0.06 2.73
N HIS A 220 -4.81 0.48 1.65
CA HIS A 220 -4.16 1.46 0.77
C HIS A 220 -4.04 2.87 1.35
N LEU A 221 -4.82 3.20 2.39
CA LEU A 221 -4.82 4.53 2.99
C LEU A 221 -3.70 4.70 4.04
N CYS A 222 -3.12 3.62 4.54
CA CYS A 222 -2.04 3.69 5.51
C CYS A 222 -0.67 3.73 4.79
N PRO A 223 0.14 4.78 4.98
CA PRO A 223 1.43 4.91 4.29
C PRO A 223 2.47 3.91 4.84
N GLY A 224 3.17 3.22 3.94
CA GLY A 224 4.25 2.30 4.28
C GLY A 224 3.87 0.81 4.18
N PRO A 225 4.78 -0.10 4.55
CA PRO A 225 4.58 -1.52 4.34
C PRO A 225 3.66 -2.14 5.40
N LYS A 226 2.79 -3.07 4.96
CA LYS A 226 1.94 -3.91 5.85
C LYS A 226 2.72 -5.04 6.54
N THR A 227 3.85 -5.43 5.96
CA THR A 227 4.64 -6.59 6.37
C THR A 227 6.10 -6.20 6.49
N GLU A 228 6.77 -6.72 7.51
CA GLU A 228 8.20 -6.53 7.74
C GLU A 228 8.90 -7.88 7.91
N GLN A 229 10.14 -7.95 7.46
CA GLN A 229 10.96 -9.15 7.50
C GLN A 229 12.28 -8.86 8.21
N ARG A 230 12.79 -9.82 8.99
CA ARG A 230 14.13 -9.77 9.57
C ARG A 230 14.84 -11.12 9.44
N PRO A 231 16.18 -11.13 9.32
CA PRO A 231 16.96 -12.36 9.46
C PRO A 231 16.74 -13.00 10.84
N CYS A 232 16.76 -14.34 10.88
CA CYS A 232 16.77 -15.13 12.11
C CYS A 232 17.69 -16.34 11.95
N ASP A 233 18.12 -16.90 13.08
CA ASP A 233 18.91 -18.12 13.14
C ASP A 233 18.12 -19.19 13.90
N GLY A 234 17.77 -20.28 13.22
CA GLY A 234 17.13 -21.46 13.79
C GLY A 234 18.09 -22.34 14.60
N GLY A 235 19.37 -21.95 14.71
CA GLY A 235 20.41 -22.70 15.40
C GLY A 235 21.11 -23.71 14.49
N PRO A 236 22.05 -24.51 15.02
CA PRO A 236 22.80 -25.46 14.20
C PRO A 236 21.90 -26.54 13.60
N CYS A 237 22.08 -26.81 12.31
CA CYS A 237 21.39 -27.91 11.64
C CYS A 237 21.95 -29.26 12.07
N SER A 238 21.06 -30.23 12.16
CA SER A 238 21.41 -31.58 12.57
C SER A 238 22.26 -32.26 11.49
N LEU A 239 23.38 -32.82 11.93
CA LEU A 239 24.44 -33.28 11.05
C LEU A 239 25.04 -34.56 11.62
N TRP A 240 25.30 -35.54 10.78
CA TRP A 240 26.04 -36.74 11.20
C TRP A 240 27.47 -36.39 11.55
N SER A 241 27.95 -36.81 12.72
CA SER A 241 29.37 -36.85 12.99
C SER A 241 30.11 -37.66 11.92
N PRO A 242 31.43 -37.42 11.73
CA PRO A 242 32.25 -38.37 11.00
C PRO A 242 32.05 -39.79 11.55
N TRP A 243 32.13 -40.78 10.66
CA TRP A 243 32.12 -42.18 11.06
C TRP A 243 33.31 -42.45 11.97
N GLN A 244 33.07 -43.19 13.05
CA GLN A 244 34.16 -43.77 13.82
C GLN A 244 34.90 -44.82 12.99
N GLU A 245 36.11 -45.17 13.45
CA GLU A 245 36.89 -46.25 12.87
C GLU A 245 36.13 -47.58 12.88
N TRP A 246 36.39 -48.42 11.87
CA TRP A 246 35.79 -49.75 11.80
C TRP A 246 36.29 -50.62 12.95
N SER A 247 35.39 -51.43 13.51
CA SER A 247 35.76 -52.48 14.45
C SER A 247 36.70 -53.49 13.80
N THR A 248 37.42 -54.24 14.63
CA THR A 248 38.09 -55.46 14.18
C THR A 248 37.07 -56.46 13.62
N CYS A 249 37.55 -57.37 12.77
CA CYS A 249 36.68 -58.42 12.23
C CYS A 249 36.23 -59.32 13.37
N SER A 250 34.93 -59.64 13.42
CA SER A 250 34.37 -60.54 14.44
C SER A 250 34.90 -61.97 14.38
N ALA A 251 35.57 -62.35 13.29
CA ALA A 251 36.18 -63.67 13.11
C ALA A 251 37.60 -63.52 12.55
N SER A 252 38.50 -64.37 13.04
CA SER A 252 39.88 -64.48 12.54
C SER A 252 40.00 -65.38 11.31
N CYS A 253 39.02 -66.25 11.04
CA CYS A 253 38.88 -67.04 9.81
C CYS A 253 37.40 -67.31 9.50
N GLY A 254 37.05 -67.49 8.22
CA GLY A 254 35.67 -67.68 7.76
C GLY A 254 34.89 -66.37 7.55
N SER A 255 33.56 -66.42 7.62
CA SER A 255 32.69 -65.24 7.44
C SER A 255 32.62 -64.43 8.74
N GLY A 256 32.96 -63.13 8.68
CA GLY A 256 32.91 -62.20 9.81
C GLY A 256 32.31 -60.86 9.42
N SER A 257 31.99 -60.03 10.42
CA SER A 257 31.43 -58.70 10.23
C SER A 257 32.29 -57.64 10.92
N LYS A 258 32.25 -56.42 10.38
CA LYS A 258 32.78 -55.21 11.02
C LYS A 258 31.64 -54.24 11.23
N ARG A 259 31.71 -53.47 12.31
CA ARG A 259 30.75 -52.40 12.63
C ARG A 259 31.49 -51.10 12.80
N ARG A 260 30.82 -50.00 12.52
CA ARG A 260 31.24 -48.64 12.86
C ARG A 260 30.00 -47.87 13.27
N GLN A 261 30.19 -46.79 14.02
CA GLN A 261 29.10 -45.98 14.52
C GLN A 261 29.33 -44.50 14.21
N ARG A 262 28.26 -43.73 14.14
CA ARG A 262 28.25 -42.27 14.09
C ARG A 262 27.11 -41.73 14.94
N VAL A 263 27.20 -40.46 15.32
CA VAL A 263 26.21 -39.81 16.19
C VAL A 263 25.59 -38.63 15.46
N CYS A 264 24.27 -38.47 15.57
CA CYS A 264 23.58 -37.27 15.07
C CYS A 264 23.90 -36.12 16.01
N GLN A 265 24.57 -35.09 15.49
CA GLN A 265 24.90 -33.88 16.23
C GLN A 265 23.82 -32.84 15.99
N PHE A 266 23.54 -32.01 17.00
CA PHE A 266 22.62 -30.87 16.92
C PHE A 266 21.17 -31.23 16.56
N GLY A 267 20.69 -32.42 16.94
CA GLY A 267 19.29 -32.82 16.81
C GLY A 267 19.09 -34.34 16.77
N THR A 268 17.93 -34.78 16.25
CA THR A 268 17.51 -36.19 16.20
C THR A 268 16.98 -36.62 14.82
N ASP A 269 16.90 -35.71 13.85
CA ASP A 269 16.30 -35.90 12.53
C ASP A 269 17.32 -36.26 11.43
N CYS A 270 18.56 -36.60 11.81
CA CYS A 270 19.57 -37.05 10.86
C CYS A 270 19.09 -38.31 10.10
N GLN A 271 18.99 -38.21 8.78
CA GLN A 271 18.51 -39.30 7.94
C GLN A 271 19.56 -40.41 7.78
N GLY A 272 19.14 -41.67 7.91
CA GLY A 272 19.96 -42.87 7.68
C GLY A 272 20.47 -43.57 8.94
N PRO A 273 21.28 -44.64 8.80
CA PRO A 273 21.71 -45.47 9.92
C PRO A 273 22.78 -44.80 10.78
N ASN A 274 22.80 -45.14 12.06
CA ASN A 274 23.83 -44.78 13.02
C ASN A 274 24.96 -45.81 13.11
#